data_AF-A0A9E4Z930-F1
#
_entry.id   AF-A0A9E4Z930-F1
#
_cell.length_a   1.000
_cell.length_b   1.000
_cell.length_c   1.000
_cell.angle_alpha   90.00
_cell.angle_beta   90.00
_cell.angle_gamma   90.00
#
_symmetry.space_group_name_H-M   'P 1'
#
loop_
_entity.id
_entity.type
_entity.pdbx_description
1 polymer ?
#
loop_
_entity_poly.entity_id
_entity_poly.type
_entity_poly.pdbx_seq_one_letter_code
_entity_poly.pdbx_strand_id
1 'polypeptide(L)'
;DDLEEIDRIVIEDIQPLILAETFEALDGAEASVDVATLAVFILIALGAVVGGGTALIVARQIVNPIVRLTNVAVELGKGNLGARASAETNDEIGTLANSFNQMGAARQRAENQRVALIAELAAQNAELAQLDELKDNFLSSVSHELRTPLTAIKGSAEILLDEDGVTEEVQNQFLTIINVESDRLTRLINDVLDLARYEADQEIWNDQPNPMSDIVGSAVAGIQSLAIQKHLDVSVSLDSDLSDVWCDQDKINQVLTNLLSNAIKFTSNAVRSRYLLRSHLPLVAPAVTPPSRSGSPITELG
;
A
#
# COMPACT_ATOMS: atom_id res chain seq x y z
N ASP A 1 42.46 121.45 -38.06
CA ASP A 1 42.79 120.81 -39.35
C ASP A 1 43.24 119.38 -39.16
N ASP A 2 44.48 119.07 -38.73
CA ASP A 2 44.94 117.66 -38.67
C ASP A 2 44.10 116.72 -37.77
N LEU A 3 43.49 117.23 -36.70
CA LEU A 3 42.63 116.43 -35.82
C LEU A 3 41.27 116.10 -36.43
N GLU A 4 40.69 116.97 -37.25
CA GLU A 4 39.38 116.71 -37.89
C GLU A 4 39.52 115.71 -39.05
N GLU A 5 40.66 115.71 -39.74
CA GLU A 5 40.94 114.76 -40.81
C GLU A 5 41.20 113.34 -40.28
N ILE A 6 41.89 113.23 -39.13
CA ILE A 6 42.06 111.95 -38.43
C ILE A 6 40.72 111.43 -37.92
N ASP A 7 39.90 112.27 -37.29
CA ASP A 7 38.59 111.85 -36.77
C ASP A 7 37.67 111.39 -37.91
N ARG A 8 37.74 112.06 -39.07
CA ARG A 8 37.01 111.65 -40.27
C ARG A 8 37.47 110.30 -40.83
N ILE A 9 38.77 110.05 -40.93
CA ILE A 9 39.29 108.74 -41.39
C ILE A 9 38.90 107.63 -40.42
N VAL A 10 38.97 107.90 -39.12
CA VAL A 10 38.59 106.92 -38.09
C VAL A 10 37.10 106.59 -38.19
N ILE A 11 36.22 107.59 -38.34
CA ILE A 11 34.77 107.41 -38.33
C ILE A 11 34.22 106.91 -39.68
N GLU A 12 34.68 107.46 -40.81
CA GLU A 12 34.13 107.14 -42.13
C GLU A 12 34.75 105.90 -42.78
N ASP A 13 36.03 105.60 -42.52
CA ASP A 13 36.73 104.50 -43.20
C ASP A 13 37.09 103.32 -42.28
N ILE A 14 37.68 103.59 -41.11
CA ILE A 14 38.19 102.53 -40.22
C ILE A 14 37.06 101.88 -39.40
N GLN A 15 36.19 102.70 -38.80
CA GLN A 15 35.10 102.22 -37.96
C GLN A 15 34.11 101.28 -38.69
N PRO A 16 33.65 101.56 -39.93
CA PRO A 16 32.80 100.61 -40.65
C PRO A 16 33.53 99.34 -41.07
N LEU A 17 34.84 99.38 -41.35
CA LEU A 17 35.63 98.18 -41.67
C LEU A 17 35.75 97.25 -40.45
N ILE A 18 36.05 97.82 -39.27
CA ILE A 18 36.09 97.08 -38.01
C ILE A 18 34.71 96.52 -37.66
N LEU A 19 33.64 97.29 -37.88
CA LEU A 19 32.26 96.82 -37.68
C LEU A 19 31.93 95.65 -38.61
N ALA A 20 32.28 95.71 -39.89
CA ALA A 20 32.02 94.62 -40.83
C ALA A 20 32.78 93.33 -40.45
N GLU A 21 34.07 93.44 -40.12
CA GLU A 21 34.90 92.29 -39.72
C GLU A 21 34.44 91.68 -38.39
N THR A 22 33.99 92.51 -37.44
CA THR A 22 33.43 92.04 -36.17
C THR A 22 32.06 91.38 -36.34
N PHE A 23 31.18 91.90 -37.20
CA PHE A 23 29.91 91.25 -37.54
C PHE A 23 30.11 89.91 -38.24
N GLU A 24 31.04 89.81 -39.20
CA GLU A 24 31.35 88.55 -39.89
C GLU A 24 31.94 87.50 -38.92
N ALA A 25 32.80 87.92 -37.98
CA ALA A 25 33.32 87.05 -36.93
C ALA A 25 32.22 86.60 -35.93
N LEU A 26 31.27 87.48 -35.60
CA LEU A 26 30.12 87.18 -34.75
C LEU A 26 29.16 86.17 -35.42
N ASP A 27 28.82 86.38 -36.70
CA ASP A 27 27.96 85.47 -37.48
C ASP A 27 28.60 84.08 -37.61
N GLY A 28 29.91 84.02 -37.86
CA GLY A 28 30.66 82.75 -37.90
C GLY A 28 30.70 82.03 -36.55
N ALA A 29 30.78 82.77 -35.45
CA ALA A 29 30.73 82.21 -34.10
C ALA A 29 29.33 81.66 -33.76
N GLU A 30 28.26 82.38 -34.08
CA GLU A 30 26.88 81.95 -33.84
C GLU A 30 26.55 80.64 -34.60
N ALA A 31 26.93 80.58 -35.88
CA ALA A 31 26.77 79.37 -36.69
C ALA A 31 27.52 78.15 -36.11
N SER A 32 28.70 78.37 -35.52
CA SER A 32 29.47 77.29 -34.87
C SER A 32 28.82 76.76 -33.59
N VAL A 33 28.16 77.64 -32.82
CA VAL A 33 27.43 77.30 -31.59
C VAL A 33 26.17 76.50 -31.92
N ASP A 34 25.45 76.87 -32.99
CA ASP A 34 24.25 76.13 -33.43
C ASP A 34 24.57 74.71 -33.88
N VAL A 35 25.64 74.52 -34.65
CA VAL A 35 26.10 73.19 -35.09
C VAL A 35 26.51 72.33 -33.89
N ALA A 36 27.25 72.91 -32.92
CA ALA A 36 27.63 72.19 -31.70
C ALA A 36 26.41 71.80 -30.86
N THR A 37 25.43 72.69 -30.72
CA THR A 37 24.20 72.45 -29.98
C THR A 37 23.37 71.32 -30.62
N LEU A 38 23.22 71.34 -31.95
CA LEU A 38 22.57 70.27 -32.70
C LEU A 38 23.29 68.92 -32.52
N ALA A 39 24.62 68.91 -32.58
CA ALA A 39 25.42 67.70 -32.39
C ALA A 39 25.21 67.09 -30.99
N VAL A 40 25.15 67.92 -29.94
CA VAL A 40 24.85 67.47 -28.57
C VAL A 40 23.46 66.82 -28.50
N PHE A 41 22.43 67.44 -29.08
CA PHE A 41 21.09 66.85 -29.11
C PHE A 41 21.05 65.52 -29.85
N ILE A 42 21.75 65.39 -30.97
CA ILE A 42 21.85 64.13 -31.72
C ILE A 42 22.52 63.05 -30.87
N LEU A 43 23.60 63.37 -30.15
CA LEU A 43 24.31 62.42 -29.28
C LEU A 43 23.43 61.97 -28.11
N ILE A 44 22.68 62.88 -27.50
CA ILE A 44 21.72 62.55 -26.43
C ILE A 44 20.61 61.63 -26.99
N ALA A 45 20.04 61.98 -28.14
CA ALA A 45 19.00 61.17 -28.79
C ALA A 45 19.52 59.77 -29.13
N LEU A 46 20.73 59.67 -29.68
CA LEU A 46 21.36 58.40 -29.98
C LEU A 46 21.60 57.57 -28.71
N GLY A 47 22.08 58.20 -27.65
CA GLY A 47 22.26 57.57 -26.34
C GLY A 47 20.95 57.04 -25.75
N ALA A 48 19.86 57.81 -25.87
CA ALA A 48 18.53 57.40 -25.42
C ALA A 48 17.98 56.21 -26.22
N VAL A 49 18.17 56.20 -27.55
CA VAL A 49 17.75 55.10 -28.41
C VAL A 49 18.54 53.83 -28.10
N VAL A 50 19.86 53.93 -27.95
CA VAL A 50 20.73 52.78 -27.62
C VAL A 50 20.40 52.26 -26.22
N GLY A 51 20.26 53.14 -25.23
CA GLY A 51 19.91 52.76 -23.86
C GLY A 51 18.52 52.12 -23.76
N GLY A 52 17.53 52.68 -24.45
CA GLY A 52 16.18 52.10 -24.53
C GLY A 52 16.20 50.74 -25.23
N GLY A 53 16.96 50.60 -26.32
CA GLY A 53 17.12 49.36 -27.05
C GLY A 53 17.75 48.25 -26.21
N THR A 54 18.86 48.55 -25.52
CA THR A 54 19.54 47.58 -24.63
C THR A 54 18.66 47.19 -23.44
N ALA A 55 17.96 48.15 -22.83
CA ALA A 55 17.01 47.88 -21.74
C ALA A 55 15.88 46.94 -22.19
N LEU A 56 15.32 47.14 -23.39
CA LEU A 56 14.29 46.26 -23.95
C LEU A 56 14.81 44.84 -24.22
N ILE A 57 16.05 44.72 -24.70
CA ILE A 57 16.68 43.41 -24.91
C ILE A 57 16.85 42.68 -23.58
N VAL A 58 17.42 43.33 -22.55
CA VAL A 58 17.60 42.73 -21.21
C VAL A 58 16.26 42.35 -20.58
N ALA A 59 15.26 43.22 -20.69
CA ALA A 59 13.92 42.93 -20.17
C ALA A 59 13.32 41.67 -20.83
N ARG A 60 13.50 41.51 -22.14
CA ARG A 60 12.97 40.38 -22.90
C ARG A 60 13.77 39.09 -22.70
N GLN A 61 15.10 39.15 -22.68
CA GLN A 61 15.97 37.98 -22.62
C GLN A 61 16.21 37.47 -21.20
N ILE A 62 16.17 38.35 -20.18
CA ILE A 62 16.56 37.98 -18.80
C ILE A 62 15.38 38.16 -17.84
N VAL A 63 14.82 39.36 -17.74
CA VAL A 63 13.84 39.69 -16.69
C VAL A 63 12.55 38.89 -16.86
N ASN A 64 11.97 38.89 -18.06
CA ASN A 64 10.68 38.23 -18.32
C ASN A 64 10.73 36.70 -18.07
N PRO A 65 11.74 35.95 -18.55
CA PRO A 65 11.89 34.53 -18.23
C PRO A 65 12.02 34.24 -16.71
N ILE A 66 12.80 35.05 -15.98
CA ILE A 66 12.99 34.86 -14.53
C ILE A 66 11.68 35.07 -13.76
N VAL A 67 10.89 36.07 -14.13
CA VAL A 67 9.58 36.32 -13.51
C VAL A 67 8.63 35.13 -13.74
N ARG A 68 8.62 34.55 -14.95
CA ARG A 68 7.81 33.35 -15.24
C ARG A 68 8.25 32.15 -14.41
N LEU A 69 9.56 31.92 -14.29
CA LEU A 69 10.12 30.85 -13.45
C LEU A 69 9.70 31.01 -11.99
N THR A 70 9.79 32.23 -11.47
CA THR A 70 9.35 32.55 -10.10
C THR A 70 7.88 32.21 -9.90
N ASN A 71 7.02 32.54 -10.86
CA ASN A 71 5.58 32.22 -10.78
C ASN A 71 5.33 30.71 -10.76
N VAL A 72 6.01 29.94 -11.61
CA VAL A 72 5.91 28.47 -11.60
C VAL A 72 6.38 27.92 -10.26
N ALA A 73 7.43 28.49 -9.67
CA ALA A 73 7.91 28.06 -8.37
C ALA A 73 6.93 28.31 -7.23
N VAL A 74 6.28 29.47 -7.24
CA VAL A 74 5.20 29.78 -6.31
C VAL A 74 4.03 28.80 -6.47
N GLU A 75 3.60 28.50 -7.70
CA GLU A 75 2.53 27.55 -7.96
C GLU A 75 2.87 26.13 -7.49
N LEU A 76 4.11 25.69 -7.71
CA LEU A 76 4.59 24.39 -7.24
C LEU A 76 4.62 24.34 -5.70
N GLY A 77 4.97 25.45 -5.05
CA GLY A 77 4.92 25.63 -3.60
C GLY A 77 3.50 25.60 -3.02
N LYS A 78 2.50 26.05 -3.79
CA LYS A 78 1.06 25.95 -3.42
C LYS A 78 0.47 24.55 -3.64
N GLY A 79 1.23 23.61 -4.18
CA GLY A 79 0.79 22.24 -4.44
C GLY A 79 0.34 21.98 -5.88
N ASN A 80 0.43 22.95 -6.79
CA ASN A 80 0.20 22.71 -8.22
C ASN A 80 1.45 22.07 -8.86
N LEU A 81 1.62 20.77 -8.60
CA LEU A 81 2.75 19.98 -9.08
C LEU A 81 2.73 19.74 -10.61
N GLY A 82 1.67 20.17 -11.30
CA GLY A 82 1.55 20.18 -12.77
C GLY A 82 2.15 21.42 -13.43
N ALA A 83 2.43 22.48 -12.67
CA ALA A 83 3.00 23.71 -13.22
C ALA A 83 4.38 23.47 -13.85
N ARG A 84 4.60 23.97 -15.07
CA ARG A 84 5.87 23.81 -15.80
C ARG A 84 6.38 25.15 -16.30
N ALA A 85 7.68 25.34 -16.19
CA ALA A 85 8.38 26.47 -16.77
C ALA A 85 8.73 26.17 -18.22
N SER A 86 8.60 27.17 -19.09
CA SER A 86 9.03 27.06 -20.48
C SER A 86 10.55 27.13 -20.56
N ALA A 87 11.18 26.18 -21.27
CA ALA A 87 12.62 26.12 -21.52
C ALA A 87 12.91 26.48 -22.98
N GLU A 88 12.53 27.69 -23.39
CA GLU A 88 12.66 28.17 -24.78
C GLU A 88 14.09 28.62 -25.13
N THR A 89 14.90 29.00 -24.15
CA THR A 89 16.28 29.43 -24.36
C THR A 89 17.28 28.30 -24.16
N ASN A 90 18.34 28.29 -24.98
CA ASN A 90 19.48 27.36 -24.85
C ASN A 90 20.61 27.96 -23.98
N ASP A 91 20.24 28.51 -22.82
CA ASP A 91 21.13 29.18 -21.87
C ASP A 91 20.96 28.62 -20.45
N GLU A 92 21.56 29.29 -19.46
CA GLU A 92 21.44 28.94 -18.05
C GLU A 92 19.99 29.04 -17.55
N ILE A 93 19.18 29.93 -18.11
CA ILE A 93 17.77 30.10 -17.75
C ILE A 93 16.95 28.89 -18.24
N GLY A 94 17.20 28.42 -19.46
CA GLY A 94 16.59 27.20 -19.98
C GLY A 94 16.99 25.96 -19.17
N THR A 95 18.25 25.87 -18.77
CA THR A 95 18.75 24.79 -17.90
C THR A 95 18.05 24.81 -16.53
N LEU A 96 17.87 26.01 -15.95
CA LEU A 96 17.13 26.19 -14.70
C LEU A 96 15.65 25.81 -14.85
N ALA A 97 14.99 26.19 -15.94
CA ALA A 97 13.61 25.81 -16.24
C ALA A 97 13.43 24.29 -16.32
N ASN A 98 14.34 23.61 -17.01
CA ASN A 98 14.35 22.15 -17.09
C ASN A 98 14.55 21.50 -15.72
N SER A 99 15.47 22.02 -14.90
CA SER A 99 15.71 21.53 -13.54
C SER A 99 14.46 21.69 -12.66
N PHE A 100 13.75 22.82 -12.78
CA PHE A 100 12.51 23.06 -12.06
C PHE A 100 11.40 22.08 -12.46
N ASN A 101 11.27 21.82 -13.76
CA ASN A 101 10.31 20.85 -14.29
C ASN A 101 10.61 19.41 -13.81
N GLN A 102 11.88 19.03 -13.76
CA GLN A 102 12.31 17.71 -13.24
C GLN A 102 11.96 17.57 -11.76
N MET A 103 12.21 18.60 -10.94
CA MET A 103 11.82 18.60 -9.53
C MET A 103 10.31 18.50 -9.35
N GLY A 104 9.52 19.25 -10.13
CA GLY A 104 8.06 19.16 -10.11
C GLY A 104 7.55 17.77 -10.46
N ALA A 105 8.12 17.16 -11.50
CA ALA A 105 7.78 15.79 -11.90
C ALA A 105 8.19 14.76 -10.83
N ALA A 106 9.37 14.89 -10.22
CA ALA A 106 9.82 14.01 -9.14
C ALA A 106 8.88 14.10 -7.92
N ARG A 107 8.48 15.33 -7.53
CA ARG A 107 7.54 15.54 -6.43
C ARG A 107 6.15 15.00 -6.73
N GLN A 108 5.65 15.16 -7.95
CA GLN A 108 4.38 14.55 -8.38
C GLN A 108 4.43 13.02 -8.30
N ARG A 109 5.53 12.40 -8.76
CA ARG A 109 5.69 10.95 -8.67
C ARG A 109 5.74 10.47 -7.23
N ALA A 110 6.48 11.18 -6.37
CA ALA A 110 6.54 10.87 -4.94
C ALA A 110 5.17 10.97 -4.28
N GLU A 111 4.38 11.99 -4.61
CA GLU A 111 3.02 12.15 -4.08
C GLU A 111 2.09 11.03 -4.56
N ASN A 112 2.13 10.70 -5.86
CA ASN A 112 1.34 9.60 -6.41
C ASN A 112 1.71 8.25 -5.75
N GLN A 113 3.00 8.00 -5.53
CA GLN A 113 3.48 6.81 -4.85
C GLN A 113 3.02 6.79 -3.38
N ARG A 114 3.07 7.94 -2.70
CA ARG A 114 2.59 8.07 -1.32
C ARG A 114 1.09 7.76 -1.23
N VAL A 115 0.27 8.28 -2.15
CA VAL A 115 -1.17 7.99 -2.19
C VAL A 115 -1.42 6.50 -2.42
N ALA A 116 -0.68 5.85 -3.34
CA ALA A 116 -0.81 4.42 -3.57
C ALA A 116 -0.43 3.58 -2.34
N LEU A 117 0.65 3.94 -1.63
CA LEU A 117 1.05 3.28 -0.39
C LEU A 117 0.02 3.43 0.72
N ILE A 118 -0.62 4.60 0.84
CA ILE A 118 -1.69 4.82 1.82
C ILE A 118 -2.89 3.92 1.51
N ALA A 119 -3.26 3.78 0.23
CA ALA A 119 -4.35 2.89 -0.16
C ALA A 119 -4.05 1.42 0.14
N GLU A 120 -2.83 0.98 -0.14
CA GLU A 120 -2.37 -0.38 0.18
C GLU A 120 -2.37 -0.64 1.70
N LEU A 121 -1.80 0.27 2.50
CA LEU A 121 -1.81 0.16 3.95
C LEU A 121 -3.24 0.16 4.53
N ALA A 122 -4.16 0.92 3.94
CA ALA A 122 -5.56 0.91 4.35
C ALA A 122 -6.22 -0.44 4.06
N ALA A 123 -5.91 -1.06 2.92
CA ALA A 123 -6.41 -2.40 2.58
C ALA A 123 -5.86 -3.47 3.56
N GLN A 124 -4.56 -3.46 3.83
CA GLN A 124 -3.93 -4.38 4.77
C GLN A 124 -4.47 -4.23 6.20
N ASN A 125 -4.66 -2.99 6.67
CA ASN A 125 -5.25 -2.74 7.98
C ASN A 125 -6.71 -3.22 8.06
N ALA A 126 -7.47 -3.12 6.97
CA ALA A 126 -8.84 -3.64 6.92
C ALA A 126 -8.86 -5.18 6.99
N GLU A 127 -7.93 -5.85 6.32
CA GLU A 127 -7.76 -7.30 6.39
C GLU A 127 -7.35 -7.75 7.80
N LEU A 128 -6.38 -7.07 8.42
CA LEU A 128 -5.98 -7.33 9.80
C LEU A 128 -7.15 -7.16 10.78
N ALA A 129 -7.94 -6.09 10.62
CA ALA A 129 -9.11 -5.87 11.47
C ALA A 129 -10.16 -6.98 11.32
N GLN A 130 -10.36 -7.51 10.11
CA GLN A 130 -11.24 -8.67 9.90
C GLN A 130 -10.71 -9.92 10.60
N LEU A 131 -9.40 -10.16 10.53
CA LEU A 131 -8.77 -11.29 11.20
C LEU A 131 -8.91 -11.18 12.73
N ASP A 132 -8.69 -9.99 13.28
CA ASP A 132 -8.89 -9.72 14.71
C ASP A 132 -10.35 -9.95 15.13
N GLU A 133 -11.33 -9.51 14.34
CA GLU A 133 -12.75 -9.76 14.61
C GLU A 133 -13.09 -11.26 14.60
N LEU A 134 -12.57 -12.01 13.62
CA LEU A 134 -12.74 -13.46 13.55
C LEU A 134 -12.13 -14.16 14.76
N LYS A 135 -10.94 -13.71 15.20
CA LYS A 135 -10.26 -14.22 16.38
C LYS A 135 -11.06 -13.94 17.65
N ASP A 136 -11.58 -12.73 17.81
CA ASP A 136 -12.40 -12.36 18.97
C ASP A 136 -13.70 -13.16 19.01
N ASN A 137 -14.36 -13.33 17.85
CA ASN A 137 -15.55 -14.18 17.72
C ASN A 137 -15.25 -15.64 18.06
N PHE A 138 -14.11 -16.17 17.60
CA PHE A 138 -13.66 -17.51 17.93
C PHE A 138 -13.43 -17.68 19.44
N LEU A 139 -12.66 -16.78 20.07
CA LEU A 139 -12.38 -16.82 21.51
C LEU A 139 -13.66 -16.72 22.36
N SER A 140 -14.60 -15.87 21.93
CA SER A 140 -15.92 -15.74 22.57
C SER A 140 -16.73 -17.04 22.46
N SER A 141 -16.75 -17.66 21.28
CA SER A 141 -17.43 -18.94 21.05
C SER A 141 -16.84 -20.06 21.90
N VAL A 142 -15.50 -20.21 21.91
CA VAL A 142 -14.81 -21.22 22.74
C VAL A 142 -15.11 -21.01 24.21
N SER A 143 -15.08 -19.76 24.69
CA SER A 143 -15.40 -19.44 26.08
C SER A 143 -16.83 -19.83 26.45
N HIS A 144 -17.79 -19.63 25.55
CA HIS A 144 -19.17 -20.03 25.76
C HIS A 144 -19.30 -21.56 25.76
N GLU A 145 -18.69 -22.25 24.79
CA GLU A 145 -18.72 -23.70 24.68
C GLU A 145 -18.03 -24.42 25.83
N LEU A 146 -17.05 -23.80 26.49
CA LEU A 146 -16.44 -24.31 27.73
C LEU A 146 -17.33 -24.04 28.96
N ARG A 147 -18.01 -22.89 29.01
CA ARG A 147 -18.83 -22.51 30.17
C ARG A 147 -20.03 -23.42 30.36
N THR A 148 -20.69 -23.85 29.28
CA THR A 148 -21.86 -24.74 29.35
C THR A 148 -21.58 -26.09 30.02
N PRO A 149 -20.62 -26.93 29.55
CA PRO A 149 -20.30 -28.22 30.18
C PRO A 149 -19.82 -28.01 31.61
N LEU A 150 -19.02 -26.97 31.87
CA LEU A 150 -18.52 -26.68 33.22
C LEU A 150 -19.66 -26.34 34.19
N THR A 151 -20.66 -25.58 33.74
CA THR A 151 -21.84 -25.24 34.55
C THR A 151 -22.68 -26.48 34.83
N ALA A 152 -22.84 -27.38 33.85
CA ALA A 152 -23.57 -28.64 34.02
C ALA A 152 -22.84 -29.59 34.99
N ILE A 153 -21.52 -29.72 34.89
CA ILE A 153 -20.68 -30.50 35.82
C ILE A 153 -20.82 -29.93 37.23
N LYS A 154 -20.65 -28.61 37.38
CA LYS A 154 -20.74 -27.94 38.67
C LYS A 154 -22.12 -28.13 39.30
N GLY A 155 -23.20 -27.87 38.56
CA GLY A 155 -24.56 -28.03 39.08
C GLY A 155 -24.88 -29.49 39.44
N SER A 156 -24.42 -30.46 38.64
CA SER A 156 -24.58 -31.89 38.95
C SER A 156 -23.81 -32.27 40.22
N ALA A 157 -22.60 -31.75 40.39
CA ALA A 157 -21.80 -31.97 41.60
C ALA A 157 -22.42 -31.31 42.84
N GLU A 158 -22.97 -30.10 42.70
CA GLU A 158 -23.69 -29.41 43.79
C GLU A 158 -24.90 -30.21 44.28
N ILE A 159 -25.68 -30.80 43.37
CA ILE A 159 -26.83 -31.65 43.73
C ILE A 159 -26.37 -32.95 44.41
N LEU A 160 -25.27 -33.54 43.95
CA LEU A 160 -24.70 -34.76 44.55
C LEU A 160 -24.10 -34.54 45.95
N LEU A 161 -23.70 -33.31 46.26
CA LEU A 161 -23.17 -32.92 47.57
C LEU A 161 -24.29 -32.58 48.58
N ASP A 162 -25.54 -32.43 48.13
CA ASP A 162 -26.68 -32.15 49.01
C ASP A 162 -27.12 -33.45 49.72
N GLU A 163 -27.21 -33.42 51.05
CA GLU A 163 -27.41 -34.62 51.89
C GLU A 163 -28.88 -35.11 51.93
N ASP A 164 -29.82 -34.31 51.41
CA ASP A 164 -31.26 -34.58 51.50
C ASP A 164 -31.79 -35.34 50.26
N GLY A 165 -32.15 -36.61 50.43
CA GLY A 165 -33.15 -37.30 49.60
C GLY A 165 -32.76 -37.71 48.18
N VAL A 166 -31.47 -37.67 47.82
CA VAL A 166 -30.99 -38.16 46.51
C VAL A 166 -31.07 -39.68 46.45
N THR A 167 -31.90 -40.22 45.57
CA THR A 167 -31.98 -41.66 45.33
C THR A 167 -30.75 -42.14 44.54
N GLU A 168 -30.43 -43.44 44.65
CA GLU A 168 -29.31 -44.06 43.91
C GLU A 168 -29.46 -43.90 42.38
N GLU A 169 -30.69 -43.87 41.87
CA GLU A 169 -30.99 -43.59 40.46
C GLU A 169 -30.62 -42.16 40.06
N VAL A 170 -31.00 -41.17 40.88
CA VAL A 170 -30.69 -39.76 40.64
C VAL A 170 -29.19 -39.51 40.76
N GLN A 171 -28.52 -40.17 41.70
CA GLN A 171 -27.06 -40.13 41.85
C GLN A 171 -26.36 -40.63 40.59
N ASN A 172 -26.74 -41.81 40.08
CA ASN A 172 -26.18 -42.38 38.87
C ASN A 172 -26.43 -41.50 37.64
N GLN A 173 -27.59 -40.83 37.56
CA GLN A 173 -27.89 -39.88 36.50
C GLN A 173 -26.93 -38.68 36.50
N PHE A 174 -26.71 -38.04 37.66
CA PHE A 174 -25.80 -36.88 37.75
C PHE A 174 -24.34 -37.26 37.55
N LEU A 175 -23.90 -38.42 38.05
CA LEU A 175 -22.56 -38.95 37.76
C LEU A 175 -22.36 -39.19 36.25
N THR A 176 -23.40 -39.68 35.57
CA THR A 176 -23.37 -39.86 34.11
C THR A 176 -23.25 -38.51 33.39
N ILE A 177 -23.99 -37.48 33.82
CA ILE A 177 -23.90 -36.13 33.25
C ILE A 177 -22.48 -35.58 33.41
N ILE A 178 -21.89 -35.70 34.60
CA ILE A 178 -20.51 -35.24 34.86
C ILE A 178 -19.53 -35.93 33.91
N ASN A 179 -19.64 -37.26 33.75
CA ASN A 179 -18.73 -38.01 32.89
C ASN A 179 -18.85 -37.59 31.42
N VAL A 180 -20.09 -37.50 30.90
CA VAL A 180 -20.34 -37.11 29.50
C VAL A 180 -19.86 -35.69 29.21
N GLU A 181 -20.10 -34.73 30.11
CA GLU A 181 -19.64 -33.35 29.90
C GLU A 181 -18.12 -33.22 30.10
N SER A 182 -17.48 -34.06 30.92
CA SER A 182 -16.02 -34.12 31.04
C SER A 182 -15.35 -34.64 29.77
N ASP A 183 -15.91 -35.70 29.17
CA ASP A 183 -15.47 -36.23 27.87
C ASP A 183 -15.66 -35.21 26.75
N ARG A 184 -16.74 -34.41 26.82
CA ARG A 184 -16.99 -33.32 25.87
C ARG A 184 -15.95 -32.20 26.03
N LEU A 185 -15.65 -31.80 27.26
CA LEU A 185 -14.69 -30.73 27.56
C LEU A 185 -13.27 -31.12 27.13
N THR A 186 -12.89 -32.38 27.36
CA THR A 186 -11.61 -32.95 26.89
C THR A 186 -11.48 -32.87 25.37
N ARG A 187 -12.53 -33.26 24.63
CA ARG A 187 -12.54 -33.15 23.17
C ARG A 187 -12.39 -31.69 22.70
N LEU A 188 -13.16 -30.77 23.29
CA LEU A 188 -13.09 -29.35 22.94
C LEU A 188 -11.71 -28.74 23.20
N ILE A 189 -11.05 -29.09 24.31
CA ILE A 189 -9.69 -28.62 24.61
C ILE A 189 -8.71 -29.14 23.56
N ASN A 190 -8.79 -30.42 23.20
CA ASN A 190 -7.91 -31.00 22.19
C ASN A 190 -8.13 -30.35 20.82
N ASP A 191 -9.38 -30.11 20.43
CA ASP A 191 -9.71 -29.44 19.17
C ASP A 191 -9.10 -28.01 19.10
N VAL A 192 -9.13 -27.27 20.22
CA VAL A 192 -8.52 -25.93 20.32
C VAL A 192 -7.00 -25.99 20.28
N LEU A 193 -6.39 -26.96 20.98
CA LEU A 193 -4.94 -27.15 20.99
C LEU A 193 -4.42 -27.58 19.61
N ASP A 194 -5.13 -28.48 18.94
CA ASP A 194 -4.82 -28.91 17.58
C ASP A 194 -4.86 -27.70 16.63
N LEU A 195 -5.92 -26.88 16.70
CA LEU A 195 -6.01 -25.64 15.91
C LEU A 195 -4.83 -24.69 16.16
N ALA A 196 -4.48 -24.44 17.43
CA ALA A 196 -3.36 -23.57 17.79
C ALA A 196 -2.01 -24.10 17.26
N ARG A 197 -1.82 -25.42 17.22
CA ARG A 197 -0.61 -26.04 16.63
C ARG A 197 -0.56 -25.90 15.11
N TYR A 198 -1.71 -26.01 14.44
CA TYR A 198 -1.81 -25.76 13.00
C TYR A 198 -1.52 -24.29 12.65
N GLU A 199 -1.99 -23.33 13.45
CA GLU A 199 -1.71 -21.90 13.22
C GLU A 199 -0.24 -21.51 13.46
N ALA A 200 0.45 -22.23 14.34
CA ALA A 200 1.85 -21.94 14.67
C ALA A 200 2.88 -22.56 13.70
N ASP A 201 2.44 -23.25 12.63
CA ASP A 201 3.30 -24.05 11.74
C ASP A 201 4.21 -25.06 12.50
N GLN A 202 3.79 -25.48 13.70
CA GLN A 202 4.54 -26.38 14.58
C GLN A 202 4.18 -27.86 14.40
N GLU A 203 3.35 -28.18 13.43
CA GLU A 203 2.87 -29.55 13.24
C GLU A 203 3.85 -30.40 12.43
N ILE A 204 4.27 -31.53 13.01
CA ILE A 204 5.18 -32.48 12.37
C ILE A 204 4.32 -33.53 11.66
N TRP A 205 4.37 -33.52 10.33
CA TRP A 205 3.71 -34.52 9.49
C TRP A 205 4.57 -35.78 9.38
N ASN A 206 3.96 -36.94 9.59
CA ASN A 206 4.62 -38.24 9.40
C ASN A 206 4.08 -38.94 8.15
N ASP A 207 4.30 -38.34 6.98
CA ASP A 207 3.83 -38.89 5.71
C ASP A 207 4.60 -40.16 5.33
N GLN A 208 3.85 -41.25 5.17
CA GLN A 208 4.37 -42.55 4.73
C GLN A 208 3.41 -43.17 3.70
N PRO A 209 3.88 -44.08 2.83
CA PRO A 209 2.98 -44.84 1.97
C PRO A 209 2.06 -45.72 2.83
N ASN A 210 0.77 -45.39 2.82
CA ASN A 210 -0.25 -46.07 3.60
C ASN A 210 -1.36 -46.62 2.68
N PRO A 211 -1.74 -47.91 2.84
CA PRO A 211 -2.85 -48.49 2.08
C PRO A 211 -4.17 -47.87 2.54
N MET A 212 -4.94 -47.30 1.60
CA MET A 212 -6.21 -46.64 1.90
C MET A 212 -7.25 -47.58 2.54
N SER A 213 -7.16 -48.88 2.28
CA SER A 213 -7.99 -49.90 2.93
C SER A 213 -7.89 -49.86 4.45
N ASP A 214 -6.68 -49.67 4.96
CA ASP A 214 -6.39 -49.76 6.38
C ASP A 214 -6.87 -48.49 7.09
N ILE A 215 -6.62 -47.32 6.49
CA ILE A 215 -7.09 -46.03 7.02
C ILE A 215 -8.63 -45.99 7.08
N VAL A 216 -9.30 -46.37 6.00
CA VAL A 216 -10.78 -46.40 5.96
C VAL A 216 -11.32 -47.48 6.90
N GLY A 217 -10.68 -48.64 6.97
CA GLY A 217 -11.05 -49.72 7.88
C GLY A 217 -10.99 -49.29 9.34
N SER A 218 -9.90 -48.63 9.75
CA SER A 218 -9.73 -48.09 11.10
C SER A 218 -10.77 -47.02 11.44
N ALA A 219 -11.04 -46.08 10.52
CA ALA A 219 -12.04 -45.04 10.72
C ALA A 219 -13.46 -45.62 10.89
N VAL A 220 -13.81 -46.63 10.08
CA VAL A 220 -15.11 -47.31 10.13
C VAL A 220 -15.25 -48.14 11.41
N ALA A 221 -14.20 -48.83 11.84
CA ALA A 221 -14.20 -49.54 13.12
C ALA A 221 -14.43 -48.57 14.30
N GLY A 222 -13.82 -47.38 14.25
CA GLY A 222 -13.98 -46.35 15.27
C GLY A 222 -15.41 -45.84 15.43
N ILE A 223 -16.21 -45.80 14.35
CA ILE A 223 -17.61 -45.33 14.40
C ILE A 223 -18.64 -46.46 14.51
N GLN A 224 -18.21 -47.73 14.50
CA GLN A 224 -19.12 -48.87 14.39
C GLN A 224 -20.06 -48.98 15.60
N SER A 225 -19.54 -48.76 16.81
CA SER A 225 -20.34 -48.76 18.03
C SER A 225 -21.43 -47.68 18.00
N LEU A 226 -21.08 -46.47 17.52
CA LEU A 226 -22.02 -45.35 17.38
C LEU A 226 -23.11 -45.64 16.34
N ALA A 227 -22.74 -46.27 15.22
CA ALA A 227 -23.68 -46.69 14.19
C ALA A 227 -24.66 -47.76 14.71
N ILE A 228 -24.18 -48.75 15.48
CA ILE A 228 -25.02 -49.78 16.09
C ILE A 228 -26.02 -49.17 17.08
N GLN A 229 -25.58 -48.26 17.94
CA GLN A 229 -26.47 -47.55 18.89
C GLN A 229 -27.57 -46.77 18.17
N LYS A 230 -27.28 -46.23 16.99
CA LYS A 230 -28.26 -45.49 16.18
C LYS A 230 -29.04 -46.36 15.17
N HIS A 231 -28.84 -47.68 15.20
CA HIS A 231 -29.43 -48.64 14.26
C HIS A 231 -29.18 -48.32 12.78
N LEU A 232 -27.99 -47.82 12.45
CA LEU A 232 -27.58 -47.49 11.09
C LEU A 232 -26.72 -48.61 10.49
N ASP A 233 -26.98 -48.91 9.22
CA ASP A 233 -26.24 -49.88 8.42
C ASP A 233 -25.14 -49.15 7.64
N VAL A 234 -23.88 -49.35 8.05
CA VAL A 234 -22.70 -48.73 7.42
C VAL A 234 -22.10 -49.74 6.45
N SER A 235 -22.05 -49.37 5.17
CA SER A 235 -21.42 -50.19 4.13
C SER A 235 -20.26 -49.42 3.51
N VAL A 236 -19.14 -50.12 3.37
CA VAL A 236 -17.90 -49.60 2.76
C VAL A 236 -17.73 -50.31 1.43
N SER A 237 -17.48 -49.54 0.37
CA SER A 237 -17.12 -50.06 -0.95
C SER A 237 -15.81 -49.41 -1.34
N LEU A 238 -14.77 -50.22 -1.53
CA LEU A 238 -13.44 -49.80 -1.96
C LEU A 238 -13.09 -50.56 -3.24
N ASP A 239 -12.46 -49.89 -4.20
CA ASP A 239 -11.91 -50.57 -5.37
C ASP A 239 -10.71 -51.42 -4.94
N SER A 240 -10.59 -52.63 -5.52
CA SER A 240 -9.55 -53.60 -5.15
C SER A 240 -8.14 -53.22 -5.64
N ASP A 241 -8.02 -52.16 -6.43
CA ASP A 241 -6.78 -51.70 -7.07
C ASP A 241 -6.33 -50.31 -6.57
N LEU A 242 -6.74 -49.93 -5.36
CA LEU A 242 -6.34 -48.68 -4.72
C LEU A 242 -4.84 -48.73 -4.38
N SER A 243 -4.07 -47.83 -5.01
CA SER A 243 -2.64 -47.66 -4.70
C SER A 243 -2.43 -47.06 -3.31
N ASP A 244 -1.26 -47.31 -2.72
CA ASP A 244 -0.82 -46.67 -1.49
C ASP A 244 -0.82 -45.15 -1.64
N VAL A 245 -1.30 -44.46 -0.61
CA VAL A 245 -1.35 -43.01 -0.55
C VAL A 245 -0.27 -42.54 0.42
N TRP A 246 0.53 -41.57 -0.03
CA TRP A 246 1.49 -40.87 0.83
C TRP A 246 0.74 -39.89 1.72
N CYS A 247 0.54 -40.24 2.97
CA CYS A 247 -0.13 -39.40 3.96
C CYS A 247 0.23 -39.81 5.39
N ASP A 248 0.00 -38.91 6.33
CA ASP A 248 -0.06 -39.23 7.75
C ASP A 248 -1.33 -40.03 8.07
N GLN A 249 -1.16 -41.31 8.44
CA GLN A 249 -2.25 -42.23 8.72
C GLN A 249 -3.18 -41.73 9.82
N ASP A 250 -2.63 -41.19 10.91
CA ASP A 250 -3.41 -40.78 12.08
C ASP A 250 -4.26 -39.55 11.76
N LYS A 251 -3.69 -38.58 11.02
CA LYS A 251 -4.42 -37.37 10.61
C LYS A 251 -5.56 -37.67 9.64
N ILE A 252 -5.32 -38.50 8.63
CA ILE A 252 -6.39 -38.89 7.70
C ILE A 252 -7.46 -39.71 8.43
N ASN A 253 -7.08 -40.60 9.33
CA ASN A 253 -8.03 -41.35 10.15
C ASN A 253 -8.87 -40.42 11.04
N GLN A 254 -8.27 -39.39 11.65
CA GLN A 254 -8.98 -38.36 12.43
C GLN A 254 -10.00 -37.61 11.57
N VAL A 255 -9.62 -37.18 10.36
CA VAL A 255 -10.54 -36.52 9.41
C VAL A 255 -11.70 -37.43 9.04
N LEU A 256 -11.42 -38.67 8.63
CA LEU A 256 -12.45 -39.64 8.25
C LEU A 256 -13.39 -39.96 9.42
N THR A 257 -12.86 -40.16 10.61
CA THR A 257 -13.64 -40.42 11.82
C THR A 257 -14.53 -39.23 12.18
N ASN A 258 -14.03 -37.98 12.06
CA ASN A 258 -14.82 -36.76 12.28
C ASN A 258 -15.95 -36.61 11.25
N LEU A 259 -15.67 -36.88 9.97
CA LEU A 259 -16.69 -36.82 8.92
C LEU A 259 -17.77 -37.90 9.08
N LEU A 260 -17.35 -39.15 9.34
CA LEU A 260 -18.27 -40.27 9.52
C LEU A 260 -19.12 -40.12 10.79
N SER A 261 -18.53 -39.66 11.89
CA SER A 261 -19.28 -39.41 13.13
C SER A 261 -20.30 -38.28 12.95
N ASN A 262 -19.94 -37.20 12.24
CA ASN A 262 -20.89 -36.16 11.85
C ASN A 262 -22.02 -36.71 10.97
N ALA A 263 -21.68 -37.54 9.97
CA ALA A 263 -22.67 -38.12 9.09
C ALA A 263 -23.66 -39.02 9.84
N ILE A 264 -23.19 -39.84 10.80
CA ILE A 264 -24.04 -40.63 11.69
C ILE A 264 -24.91 -39.73 12.57
N LYS A 265 -24.33 -38.68 13.16
CA LYS A 265 -25.04 -37.76 14.06
C LYS A 265 -26.22 -37.06 13.35
N PHE A 266 -26.03 -36.61 12.12
CA PHE A 266 -27.06 -35.86 11.37
C PHE A 266 -27.98 -36.71 10.50
N THR A 267 -27.77 -38.03 10.42
CA THR A 267 -28.71 -38.94 9.73
C THR A 267 -29.91 -39.24 10.64
N SER A 268 -31.09 -38.77 10.25
CA SER A 268 -32.32 -38.79 11.06
C SER A 268 -33.28 -39.95 10.74
N ASN A 269 -33.08 -40.70 9.65
CA ASN A 269 -33.89 -41.87 9.31
C ASN A 269 -33.01 -43.07 8.97
N ALA A 270 -33.47 -44.28 9.33
CA ALA A 270 -32.87 -45.58 9.00
C ALA A 270 -32.96 -45.94 7.50
N VAL A 271 -32.75 -44.96 6.63
CA VAL A 271 -32.48 -45.21 5.22
C VAL A 271 -31.01 -45.59 5.16
N ARG A 272 -30.73 -46.86 4.82
CA ARG A 272 -29.40 -47.41 4.53
C ARG A 272 -28.46 -46.32 3.99
N SER A 273 -27.61 -45.80 4.87
CA SER A 273 -26.67 -44.75 4.50
C SER A 273 -25.47 -45.44 3.87
N ARG A 274 -25.55 -45.63 2.56
CA ARG A 274 -24.47 -46.21 1.77
C ARG A 274 -23.43 -45.12 1.50
N TYR A 275 -22.36 -45.11 2.28
CA TYR A 275 -21.21 -44.25 2.03
C TYR A 275 -20.36 -44.88 0.91
N LEU A 276 -20.56 -44.40 -0.32
CA LEU A 276 -19.74 -44.78 -1.45
C LEU A 276 -18.50 -43.88 -1.48
N LEU A 277 -17.34 -44.38 -1.04
CA LEU A 277 -16.07 -43.85 -1.53
C LEU A 277 -15.92 -44.32 -2.98
N ARG A 278 -16.36 -43.49 -3.94
CA ARG A 278 -16.02 -43.68 -5.34
C ARG A 278 -14.77 -42.88 -5.67
N SER A 279 -13.83 -43.54 -6.34
CA SER A 279 -12.69 -42.94 -7.04
C SER A 279 -13.18 -42.05 -8.21
N HIS A 280 -13.80 -40.90 -7.91
CA HIS A 280 -14.26 -39.94 -8.92
C HIS A 280 -13.48 -38.62 -8.90
N LEU A 281 -12.29 -38.61 -8.32
CA LEU A 281 -11.25 -37.71 -8.78
C LEU A 281 -10.25 -38.51 -9.61
N PRO A 282 -9.71 -37.97 -10.71
CA PRO A 282 -8.42 -38.48 -11.15
C PRO A 282 -7.55 -38.36 -9.91
N LEU A 283 -7.07 -39.48 -9.37
CA LEU A 283 -5.89 -39.41 -8.53
C LEU A 283 -4.95 -38.56 -9.37
N VAL A 284 -4.69 -37.33 -8.92
CA VAL A 284 -3.43 -36.68 -9.26
C VAL A 284 -2.45 -37.76 -8.91
N ALA A 285 -1.91 -38.41 -9.95
CA ALA A 285 -0.92 -39.44 -9.77
C ALA A 285 0.05 -38.84 -8.75
N PRO A 286 0.26 -39.45 -7.56
CA PRO A 286 1.38 -39.06 -6.78
C PRO A 286 2.55 -39.44 -7.69
N ALA A 287 3.10 -38.43 -8.37
CA ALA A 287 4.45 -38.53 -8.85
C ALA A 287 5.21 -39.06 -7.63
N VAL A 288 5.81 -40.24 -7.80
CA VAL A 288 6.55 -41.01 -6.79
C VAL A 288 7.84 -40.26 -6.45
N THR A 289 7.72 -38.97 -6.17
CA THR A 289 8.79 -38.01 -5.96
C THR A 289 8.33 -37.11 -4.83
N PRO A 290 9.12 -37.03 -3.74
CA PRO A 290 8.78 -36.18 -2.61
C PRO A 290 8.63 -34.73 -3.10
N PRO A 291 7.72 -33.93 -2.54
CA PRO A 291 7.77 -32.50 -2.74
C PRO A 291 9.11 -32.01 -2.16
N SER A 292 10.04 -31.58 -3.01
CA SER A 292 11.21 -30.83 -2.58
C SER A 292 10.74 -29.46 -2.08
N ARG A 293 10.26 -29.39 -0.83
CA ARG A 293 10.10 -28.12 -0.14
C ARG A 293 11.45 -27.75 0.44
N SER A 294 12.23 -27.00 -0.34
CA SER A 294 13.32 -26.18 0.17
C SER A 294 12.75 -25.07 1.04
N GLY A 295 12.35 -25.41 2.27
CA GLY A 295 12.29 -24.47 3.36
C GLY A 295 13.71 -24.28 3.86
N SER A 296 14.42 -23.30 3.31
CA SER A 296 15.68 -22.86 3.90
C SER A 296 15.43 -22.49 5.36
N PRO A 297 16.23 -23.00 6.33
CA PRO A 297 16.24 -22.40 7.64
C PRO A 297 16.86 -21.01 7.45
N ILE A 298 16.08 -19.97 7.73
CA ILE A 298 16.62 -18.64 7.99
C ILE A 298 17.49 -18.81 9.23
N THR A 299 18.78 -19.05 8.99
CA THR A 299 19.81 -19.00 10.01
C THR A 299 20.21 -17.55 10.05
N GLU A 300 19.85 -16.88 11.15
CA GLU A 300 20.50 -15.64 11.59
C GLU A 300 22.01 -15.77 11.43
N LEU A 301 22.64 -14.78 10.79
CA LEU A 301 24.03 -14.37 10.98
C LEU A 301 24.25 -13.12 10.12
N GLY A 302 24.32 -11.95 10.76
CA GLY A 302 24.62 -10.65 10.15
C GLY A 302 23.92 -9.49 10.82
#